data_AF-A0A1E4SQ06-F1
#
_entry.id   AF-A0A1E4SQ06-F1
#
_cell.length_a   1.000
_cell.length_b   1.000
_cell.length_c   1.000
_cell.angle_alpha   90.00
_cell.angle_beta   90.00
_cell.angle_gamma   90.00
#
_symmetry.space_group_name_H-M   'P 1'
#
loop_
_entity.id
_entity.type
_entity.pdbx_description
1 polymer ?
#
loop_
_entity_poly.entity_id
_entity_poly.type
_entity_poly.pdbx_seq_one_letter_code
_entity_poly.pdbx_strand_id
1 'polypeptide(L)'
;MEFSTPQRNEKYDSANVSGTSSNTTPIVSVTEDAHPSAIRSHRTKLSSQDIKLILYLISSIKPFKYIGDRSLSQTKKWEAIQQRYGQIKRMDGDASEAVVIPTIRTLQRQLSSAIKKALMKRLENKRLGKFLYHEEQDIEAEEARIDQEINMDSALPELENALLELNDLSDRYRSGKDGKSHKADSPRIRDLHDPHNEPEDHQHQQATLGLIRAEIESLLPKDNEKSHGILKSVDLIQTFLQELLKIQTKLNMENAAILDETERLVKSQQAYVKKVREFSENYDKSLAGLRNSVVSNVVEYLIEMNDTEHTEAVRKTLLSLKESIE
;
A
#
# COMPACT_ATOMS: atom_id res chain seq x y z
N MET A 1 28.65 -14.85 -44.53
CA MET A 1 27.42 -14.10 -44.20
C MET A 1 27.71 -13.34 -42.93
N GLU A 2 27.83 -12.03 -43.07
CA GLU A 2 28.24 -11.10 -42.01
C GLU A 2 27.10 -10.90 -41.00
N PHE A 3 27.40 -11.03 -39.71
CA PHE A 3 26.49 -10.66 -38.63
C PHE A 3 26.84 -9.26 -38.14
N SER A 4 25.97 -8.31 -38.48
CA SER A 4 26.04 -6.92 -38.04
C SER A 4 25.46 -6.79 -36.63
N THR A 5 26.26 -6.28 -35.69
CA THR A 5 25.84 -5.89 -34.34
C THR A 5 25.60 -4.38 -34.29
N PRO A 6 24.52 -3.87 -33.70
CA PRO A 6 24.36 -2.43 -33.53
C PRO A 6 25.03 -1.94 -32.24
N GLN A 7 25.98 -1.02 -32.38
CA GLN A 7 26.51 -0.19 -31.30
C GLN A 7 25.47 0.84 -30.84
N ARG A 8 25.24 0.91 -29.54
CA ARG A 8 24.42 1.92 -28.86
C ARG A 8 25.35 2.99 -28.30
N ASN A 9 25.41 4.16 -28.95
CA ASN A 9 26.12 5.32 -28.43
C ASN A 9 25.26 6.04 -27.39
N GLU A 10 25.74 6.08 -26.15
CA GLU A 10 25.25 6.93 -25.07
C GLU A 10 25.64 8.38 -25.34
N LYS A 11 24.64 9.28 -25.32
CA LYS A 11 24.84 10.72 -25.30
C LYS A 11 24.36 11.22 -23.94
N TYR A 12 25.31 11.50 -23.06
CA TYR A 12 25.06 12.21 -21.79
C TYR A 12 24.94 13.70 -22.07
N ASP A 13 23.72 14.24 -21.96
CA ASP A 13 23.51 15.68 -21.85
C ASP A 13 23.44 16.07 -20.38
N SER A 14 24.35 16.98 -20.00
CA SER A 14 24.45 17.61 -18.70
C SER A 14 23.42 18.74 -18.60
N ALA A 15 22.55 18.72 -17.60
CA ALA A 15 21.67 19.84 -17.28
C ALA A 15 21.76 20.20 -15.80
N ASN A 16 22.55 21.23 -15.54
CA ASN A 16 22.59 22.02 -14.32
C ASN A 16 21.39 22.99 -14.34
N VAL A 17 20.42 22.86 -13.43
CA VAL A 17 19.40 23.89 -13.21
C VAL A 17 19.16 24.06 -11.72
N SER A 18 19.89 25.04 -11.16
CA SER A 18 19.45 25.78 -9.98
C SER A 18 18.33 26.73 -10.40
N GLY A 19 17.24 26.76 -9.64
CA GLY A 19 16.08 27.59 -9.95
C GLY A 19 15.05 27.61 -8.82
N THR A 20 15.45 28.11 -7.65
CA THR A 20 14.51 28.55 -6.61
C THR A 20 13.80 29.82 -7.09
N SER A 21 12.51 29.72 -7.40
CA SER A 21 11.64 30.87 -7.60
C SER A 21 10.70 31.00 -6.41
N SER A 22 10.97 32.02 -5.60
CA SER A 22 10.15 32.56 -4.53
C SER A 22 8.91 33.23 -5.09
N ASN A 23 7.74 32.96 -4.52
CA ASN A 23 6.62 33.90 -4.55
C ASN A 23 6.12 34.13 -3.11
N THR A 24 6.47 35.31 -2.63
CA THR A 24 6.05 35.93 -1.37
C THR A 24 4.78 36.74 -1.64
N THR A 25 3.81 36.72 -0.72
CA THR A 25 3.00 37.91 -0.40
C THR A 25 2.39 37.76 1.01
N PRO A 26 2.15 38.88 1.71
CA PRO A 26 2.48 39.04 3.12
C PRO A 26 1.25 39.31 3.97
N ILE A 27 1.28 39.00 5.29
CA ILE A 27 0.39 39.69 6.24
C ILE A 27 1.11 39.99 7.57
N VAL A 28 1.44 41.28 7.70
CA VAL A 28 1.32 42.19 8.85
C VAL A 28 1.61 41.64 10.25
N SER A 29 2.77 42.04 10.74
CA SER A 29 3.20 42.10 12.13
C SER A 29 2.58 43.31 12.86
N VAL A 30 2.10 43.09 14.07
CA VAL A 30 1.91 44.12 15.10
C VAL A 30 2.54 43.62 16.39
N THR A 31 3.74 44.09 16.72
CA THR A 31 4.14 44.74 18.00
C THR A 31 5.67 44.76 18.19
N GLU A 32 6.12 46.00 18.37
CA GLU A 32 7.27 46.57 19.09
C GLU A 32 8.32 45.66 19.78
N ASP A 33 9.57 45.94 19.42
CA ASP A 33 10.76 46.14 20.26
C ASP A 33 11.31 44.99 21.12
N ALA A 34 12.13 44.13 20.50
CA ALA A 34 13.57 43.98 20.82
C ALA A 34 14.20 42.85 19.97
N HIS A 35 15.43 43.08 19.50
CA HIS A 35 16.19 42.33 18.49
C HIS A 35 16.06 40.78 18.46
N PRO A 36 15.74 40.19 17.28
CA PRO A 36 15.74 38.74 17.08
C PRO A 36 17.14 38.27 16.67
N SER A 37 17.82 37.52 17.53
CA SER A 37 18.85 36.61 17.04
C SER A 37 18.17 35.56 16.16
N ALA A 38 18.56 35.51 14.89
CA ALA A 38 17.96 34.72 13.85
C ALA A 38 17.79 33.24 14.24
N ILE A 39 16.60 32.87 14.71
CA ILE A 39 16.16 31.47 14.79
C ILE A 39 15.92 31.02 13.35
N ARG A 40 16.99 30.57 12.69
CA ARG A 40 16.87 29.74 11.50
C ARG A 40 16.04 28.53 11.90
N SER A 41 14.78 28.49 11.46
CA SER A 41 13.91 27.32 11.55
C SER A 41 14.48 26.22 10.66
N HIS A 42 15.54 25.57 11.15
CA HIS A 42 16.00 24.31 10.63
C HIS A 42 14.89 23.31 10.93
N ARG A 43 14.18 22.88 9.88
CA ARG A 43 13.22 21.76 9.97
C ARG A 43 13.86 20.61 10.73
N THR A 44 13.48 20.41 11.98
CA THR A 44 14.06 19.37 12.83
C THR A 44 13.69 18.02 12.24
N LYS A 45 14.70 17.25 11.84
CA LYS A 45 14.51 15.87 11.38
C LYS A 45 14.19 15.02 12.61
N LEU A 46 13.12 14.24 12.55
CA LEU A 46 12.82 13.25 13.58
C LEU A 46 13.93 12.19 13.56
N SER A 47 14.48 11.88 14.74
CA SER A 47 15.43 10.78 14.87
C SER A 47 14.71 9.43 14.71
N SER A 48 15.47 8.36 14.46
CA SER A 48 14.91 7.01 14.39
C SER A 48 14.24 6.59 15.70
N GLN A 49 14.76 7.05 16.84
CA GLN A 49 14.16 6.82 18.16
C GLN A 49 12.83 7.56 18.31
N ASP A 50 12.73 8.79 17.81
CA ASP A 50 11.47 9.56 17.82
C ASP A 50 10.41 8.88 16.97
N ILE A 51 10.79 8.38 15.79
CA ILE A 51 9.88 7.65 14.91
C ILE A 51 9.40 6.38 15.63
N LYS A 52 10.31 5.61 16.23
CA LYS A 52 9.97 4.40 17.00
C LYS A 52 8.95 4.71 18.11
N LEU A 53 9.23 5.73 18.91
CA LEU A 53 8.33 6.17 19.99
C LEU A 53 6.97 6.60 19.46
N ILE A 54 6.93 7.37 18.36
CA ILE A 54 5.69 7.78 17.72
C ILE A 54 4.87 6.56 17.28
N LEU A 55 5.48 5.58 16.61
CA LEU A 55 4.76 4.39 16.15
C LEU A 55 4.21 3.57 17.32
N TYR A 56 4.98 3.40 18.40
CA TYR A 56 4.54 2.75 19.64
C TYR A 56 3.35 3.48 20.29
N LEU A 57 3.38 4.82 20.34
CA LEU A 57 2.27 5.59 20.90
C LEU A 57 1.02 5.50 20.04
N ILE A 58 1.17 5.44 18.71
CA ILE A 58 0.05 5.24 17.78
C ILE A 58 -0.54 3.84 17.96
N SER A 59 0.27 2.81 18.11
CA SER A 59 -0.21 1.44 18.29
C SER A 59 -0.89 1.23 19.65
N SER A 60 -0.43 1.91 20.71
CA SER A 60 -1.04 1.80 22.04
C SER A 60 -2.31 2.65 22.21
N ILE A 61 -2.36 3.86 21.65
CA ILE A 61 -3.54 4.74 21.75
C ILE A 61 -4.59 4.40 20.68
N LYS A 62 -4.16 3.78 19.56
CA LYS A 62 -5.01 3.31 18.46
C LYS A 62 -5.92 4.43 17.95
N PRO A 63 -5.40 5.44 17.24
CA PRO A 63 -6.18 6.54 16.66
C PRO A 63 -7.01 6.09 15.44
N PHE A 64 -7.42 4.83 15.37
CA PHE A 64 -8.23 4.28 14.31
C PHE A 64 -9.70 4.58 14.54
N LYS A 65 -10.48 4.60 13.45
CA LYS A 65 -11.88 5.02 13.48
C LYS A 65 -12.76 4.00 14.22
N TYR A 66 -12.47 2.71 14.08
CA TYR A 66 -13.33 1.63 14.58
C TYR A 66 -12.68 0.78 15.69
N ILE A 67 -11.40 1.00 15.96
CA ILE A 67 -10.57 0.26 16.94
C ILE A 67 -10.00 1.21 17.99
N GLY A 68 -9.71 0.67 19.18
CA GLY A 68 -9.26 1.41 20.35
C GLY A 68 -10.41 2.11 21.09
N ASP A 69 -10.07 3.12 21.90
CA ASP A 69 -11.04 3.78 22.77
C ASP A 69 -12.12 4.53 21.96
N ARG A 70 -13.36 4.02 21.99
CA ARG A 70 -14.50 4.60 21.26
C ARG A 70 -15.11 5.81 21.97
N SER A 71 -14.74 6.06 23.23
CA SER A 71 -15.23 7.21 23.99
C SER A 71 -14.55 8.53 23.58
N LEU A 72 -13.40 8.44 22.91
CA LEU A 72 -12.61 9.59 22.48
C LEU A 72 -12.84 9.91 21.00
N SER A 73 -12.97 11.22 20.71
CA SER A 73 -12.98 11.69 19.33
C SER A 73 -11.60 11.48 18.68
N GLN A 74 -11.58 11.39 17.35
CA GLN A 74 -10.35 11.26 16.57
C GLN A 74 -9.30 12.32 16.94
N THR A 75 -9.71 13.59 17.00
CA THR A 75 -8.83 14.69 17.41
C THR A 75 -8.23 14.46 18.80
N LYS A 76 -9.05 14.04 19.78
CA LYS A 76 -8.57 13.75 21.15
C LYS A 76 -7.58 12.59 21.21
N LYS A 77 -7.77 11.55 20.39
CA LYS A 77 -6.81 10.44 20.29
C LYS A 77 -5.44 10.94 19.79
N TRP A 78 -5.42 11.81 18.79
CA TRP A 78 -4.19 12.41 18.28
C TRP A 78 -3.53 13.35 19.29
N GLU A 79 -4.32 14.16 19.99
CA GLU A 79 -3.83 15.02 21.07
C GLU A 79 -3.22 14.20 22.22
N ALA A 80 -3.84 13.07 22.59
CA ALA A 80 -3.31 12.16 23.61
C ALA A 80 -1.93 11.60 23.22
N ILE A 81 -1.72 11.27 21.93
CA ILE A 81 -0.41 10.84 21.42
C ILE A 81 0.62 11.96 21.57
N GLN A 82 0.28 13.19 21.17
CA GLN A 82 1.19 14.34 21.31
C GLN A 82 1.56 14.62 22.77
N GLN A 83 0.56 14.56 23.67
CA GLN A 83 0.77 14.77 25.10
C GLN A 83 1.67 13.70 25.70
N ARG A 84 1.42 12.42 25.44
CA ARG A 84 2.28 11.32 25.93
C ARG A 84 3.68 11.40 25.36
N TYR A 85 3.84 11.74 24.08
CA TYR A 85 5.16 11.95 23.49
C TYR A 85 5.93 13.07 24.22
N GLY A 86 5.28 14.20 24.46
CA GLY A 86 5.87 15.32 25.17
C GLY A 86 6.23 14.98 26.63
N GLN A 87 5.40 14.17 27.31
CA GLN A 87 5.69 13.70 28.66
C GLN A 87 6.93 12.81 28.70
N ILE A 88 7.00 11.77 27.86
CA ILE A 88 8.13 10.84 27.81
C ILE A 88 9.43 11.59 27.49
N LYS A 89 9.41 12.49 26.49
CA LYS A 89 10.60 13.28 26.13
C LYS A 89 11.07 14.25 27.21
N ARG A 90 10.16 14.75 28.07
CA ARG A 90 10.52 15.58 29.23
C ARG A 90 11.09 14.76 30.37
N MET A 91 10.77 13.48 30.46
CA MET A 91 11.31 12.57 31.48
C MET A 91 12.69 12.03 31.09
N ASP A 92 12.93 11.82 29.80
CA ASP A 92 14.21 11.31 29.27
C ASP A 92 15.25 12.41 29.02
N GLY A 93 14.82 13.67 28.91
CA GLY A 93 15.67 14.82 28.62
C GLY A 93 16.12 15.57 29.88
N ASP A 94 17.28 16.25 29.78
CA ASP A 94 17.71 17.19 30.80
C ASP A 94 16.71 18.36 30.87
N ALA A 95 16.33 18.80 32.07
CA ALA A 95 15.23 19.75 32.31
C ALA A 95 15.39 21.13 31.61
N SER A 96 16.53 21.38 30.97
CA SER A 96 16.89 22.63 30.29
C SER A 96 16.74 22.60 28.76
N GLU A 97 16.45 21.45 28.12
CA GLU A 97 16.31 21.39 26.65
C GLU A 97 14.84 21.54 26.20
N ALA A 98 14.60 22.46 25.26
CA ALA A 98 13.26 22.68 24.73
C ALA A 98 12.77 21.47 23.93
N VAL A 99 11.89 20.67 24.53
CA VAL A 99 11.32 19.47 23.90
C VAL A 99 10.45 19.84 22.69
N VAL A 100 10.90 19.45 21.50
CA VAL A 100 10.15 19.61 20.26
C VAL A 100 9.08 18.52 20.15
N ILE A 101 7.81 18.92 20.21
CA ILE A 101 6.68 18.01 20.09
C ILE A 101 6.19 17.97 18.64
N PRO A 102 6.09 16.78 18.00
CA PRO A 102 5.55 16.65 16.65
C PRO A 102 4.10 17.13 16.56
N THR A 103 3.76 17.85 15.48
CA THR A 103 2.36 18.22 15.19
C THR A 103 1.52 16.98 14.87
N ILE A 104 0.19 17.07 15.00
CA ILE A 104 -0.75 16.01 14.57
C ILE A 104 -0.49 15.60 13.13
N ARG A 105 -0.27 16.57 12.23
CA ARG A 105 0.04 16.30 10.82
C ARG A 105 1.33 15.49 10.66
N THR A 106 2.32 15.72 11.51
CA THR A 106 3.56 14.92 11.52
C THR A 106 3.27 13.49 11.95
N LEU A 107 2.49 13.29 13.02
CA LEU A 107 2.10 11.95 13.50
C LEU A 107 1.32 11.17 12.43
N GLN A 108 0.33 11.81 11.80
CA GLN A 108 -0.44 11.22 10.71
C GLN A 108 0.45 10.83 9.51
N ARG A 109 1.41 11.68 9.14
CA ARG A 109 2.38 11.35 8.08
C ARG A 109 3.25 10.15 8.45
N GLN A 110 3.65 10.02 9.72
CA GLN A 110 4.42 8.86 10.18
C GLN A 110 3.57 7.58 10.10
N LEU A 111 2.31 7.62 10.55
CA LEU A 111 1.38 6.49 10.39
C LEU A 111 1.25 6.07 8.93
N SER A 112 0.92 7.01 8.03
CA SER A 112 0.76 6.69 6.60
C SER A 112 2.05 6.12 5.98
N SER A 113 3.21 6.63 6.40
CA SER A 113 4.50 6.14 5.92
C SER A 113 4.80 4.73 6.43
N ALA A 114 4.49 4.44 7.69
CA ALA A 114 4.65 3.12 8.31
C ALA A 114 3.75 2.08 7.62
N ILE A 115 2.46 2.37 7.46
CA ILE A 115 1.50 1.50 6.75
C ILE A 115 2.01 1.21 5.33
N LYS A 116 2.44 2.24 4.59
CA LYS A 116 2.94 2.08 3.22
C LYS A 116 4.18 1.18 3.17
N LYS A 117 5.12 1.32 4.10
CA LYS A 117 6.32 0.48 4.18
C LYS A 117 5.99 -0.97 4.51
N ALA A 118 5.16 -1.19 5.52
CA ALA A 118 4.71 -2.53 5.91
C ALA A 118 3.98 -3.22 4.74
N LEU A 119 3.12 -2.49 4.03
CA LEU A 119 2.40 -3.00 2.86
C LEU A 119 3.37 -3.40 1.74
N MET A 120 4.37 -2.57 1.42
CA MET A 120 5.39 -2.91 0.42
C MET A 120 6.19 -4.16 0.83
N LYS A 121 6.57 -4.27 2.10
CA LYS A 121 7.28 -5.44 2.62
C LYS A 121 6.42 -6.71 2.58
N ARG A 122 5.12 -6.57 2.89
CA ARG A 122 4.13 -7.66 2.79
C ARG A 122 3.95 -8.14 1.36
N LEU A 123 3.89 -7.22 0.39
CA LEU A 123 3.86 -7.55 -1.04
C LEU A 123 5.15 -8.23 -1.52
N GLU A 124 6.30 -7.77 -1.03
CA GLU A 124 7.59 -8.39 -1.34
C GLU A 124 7.68 -9.82 -0.77
N ASN A 125 7.28 -10.03 0.48
CA ASN A 125 7.21 -11.36 1.09
C ASN A 125 6.24 -12.28 0.35
N LYS A 126 5.13 -11.75 -0.15
CA LYS A 126 4.18 -12.48 -1.02
C LYS A 126 4.84 -12.89 -2.33
N ARG A 127 5.61 -12.01 -2.97
CA ARG A 127 6.38 -12.32 -4.18
C ARG A 127 7.43 -13.42 -3.93
N LEU A 128 8.01 -13.44 -2.74
CA LEU A 128 9.01 -14.43 -2.30
C LEU A 128 8.38 -15.74 -1.80
N GLY A 129 7.05 -15.89 -1.84
CA GLY A 129 6.36 -17.10 -1.40
C GLY A 129 6.36 -17.33 0.12
N LYS A 130 6.75 -16.33 0.93
CA LYS A 130 6.86 -16.43 2.39
C LYS A 130 5.59 -15.96 3.12
N PHE A 131 4.42 -16.11 2.50
CA PHE A 131 3.19 -15.54 3.04
C PHE A 131 2.35 -16.59 3.77
N LEU A 132 2.23 -16.45 5.08
CA LEU A 132 1.21 -17.13 5.89
C LEU A 132 0.04 -16.15 6.10
N TYR A 133 -1.15 -16.53 5.64
CA TYR A 133 -2.38 -15.89 6.11
C TYR A 133 -2.70 -16.46 7.49
N HIS A 134 -2.85 -15.60 8.49
CA HIS A 134 -3.57 -15.96 9.70
C HIS A 134 -5.05 -15.64 9.44
N GLU A 135 -5.84 -16.69 9.26
CA GLU A 135 -7.30 -16.61 9.06
C GLU A 135 -7.99 -16.54 10.42
N GLU A 136 -7.60 -15.59 11.28
CA GLU A 136 -8.28 -15.37 12.55
C GLU A 136 -9.52 -14.48 12.33
N GLN A 137 -10.69 -15.08 12.56
CA GLN A 137 -12.00 -14.47 12.32
C GLN A 137 -12.44 -13.54 13.46
N ASP A 138 -11.84 -13.67 14.64
CA ASP A 138 -12.18 -12.86 15.81
C ASP A 138 -11.31 -11.60 15.88
N ILE A 139 -11.96 -10.44 15.70
CA ILE A 139 -11.29 -9.14 15.68
C ILE A 139 -10.81 -8.74 17.07
N GLU A 140 -11.52 -9.14 18.13
CA GLU A 140 -11.14 -8.81 19.51
C GLU A 140 -9.93 -9.63 19.96
N ALA A 141 -9.86 -10.90 19.55
CA ALA A 141 -8.70 -11.75 19.79
C ALA A 141 -7.45 -11.24 19.06
N GLU A 142 -7.59 -10.83 17.80
CA GLU A 142 -6.47 -10.28 17.01
C GLU A 142 -5.99 -8.94 17.60
N GLU A 143 -6.91 -8.06 18.03
CA GLU A 143 -6.55 -6.81 18.71
C GLU A 143 -5.79 -7.09 20.03
N ALA A 144 -6.21 -8.08 20.81
CA ALA A 144 -5.55 -8.48 22.05
C ALA A 144 -4.18 -9.11 21.82
N ARG A 145 -3.98 -9.85 20.71
CA ARG A 145 -2.67 -10.38 20.32
C ARG A 145 -1.68 -9.25 20.05
N ILE A 146 -2.10 -8.26 19.28
CA ILE A 146 -1.27 -7.09 18.95
C ILE A 146 -0.85 -6.34 20.23
N ASP A 147 -1.75 -6.21 21.20
CA ASP A 147 -1.43 -5.59 22.50
C ASP A 147 -0.40 -6.37 23.33
N GLN A 148 -0.32 -7.70 23.16
CA GLN A 148 0.67 -8.54 23.83
C GLN A 148 2.03 -8.52 23.14
N GLU A 149 2.06 -8.33 21.82
CA GLU A 149 3.29 -8.35 21.01
C GLU A 149 4.04 -7.02 21.02
N ILE A 150 3.32 -5.89 21.11
CA ILE A 150 3.95 -4.56 21.03
C ILE A 150 4.34 -4.03 22.42
N ASN A 151 5.62 -3.70 22.56
CA ASN A 151 6.16 -2.93 23.68
C ASN A 151 7.06 -1.79 23.20
N MET A 152 7.59 -0.99 24.13
CA MET A 152 8.44 0.17 23.79
C MET A 152 9.78 -0.24 23.15
N ASP A 153 10.20 -1.48 23.39
CA ASP A 153 11.45 -2.04 22.86
C ASP A 153 11.29 -2.74 21.51
N SER A 154 10.05 -3.01 21.06
CA SER A 154 9.73 -3.65 19.77
C SER A 154 10.47 -3.03 18.59
N ALA A 155 10.94 -3.84 17.66
CA ALA A 155 11.69 -3.35 16.52
C ALA A 155 10.83 -2.46 15.61
N LEU A 156 11.45 -1.50 14.93
CA LEU A 156 10.71 -0.61 14.01
C LEU A 156 9.85 -1.37 12.97
N PRO A 157 10.33 -2.48 12.36
CA PRO A 157 9.51 -3.26 11.43
C PRO A 157 8.32 -3.97 12.08
N GLU A 158 8.41 -4.33 13.36
CA GLU A 158 7.31 -4.96 14.11
C GLU A 158 6.22 -3.91 14.36
N LEU A 159 6.61 -2.70 14.77
CA LEU A 159 5.68 -1.56 14.92
C LEU A 159 5.00 -1.20 13.60
N GLU A 160 5.76 -1.18 12.48
CA GLU A 160 5.20 -0.91 11.15
C GLU A 160 4.17 -1.99 10.75
N ASN A 161 4.47 -3.27 10.99
CA ASN A 161 3.55 -4.37 10.70
C ASN A 161 2.29 -4.33 11.56
N ALA A 162 2.44 -4.11 12.86
CA ALA A 162 1.30 -4.09 13.76
C ALA A 162 0.36 -2.89 13.50
N LEU A 163 0.91 -1.74 13.06
CA LEU A 163 0.09 -0.62 12.59
C LEU A 163 -0.69 -0.94 11.30
N LEU A 164 -0.11 -1.76 10.41
CA LEU A 164 -0.83 -2.25 9.24
C LEU A 164 -1.96 -3.19 9.66
N GLU A 165 -1.71 -4.11 10.60
CA GLU A 165 -2.73 -5.03 11.12
C GLU A 165 -3.87 -4.27 11.81
N LEU A 166 -3.57 -3.30 12.68
CA LEU A 166 -4.60 -2.45 13.31
C LEU A 166 -5.40 -1.64 12.29
N ASN A 167 -4.76 -1.18 11.21
CA ASN A 167 -5.46 -0.52 10.11
C ASN A 167 -6.42 -1.48 9.39
N ASP A 168 -5.93 -2.66 9.01
CA ASP A 168 -6.70 -3.70 8.34
C ASP A 168 -7.88 -4.15 9.22
N LEU A 169 -7.67 -4.30 10.53
CA LEU A 169 -8.73 -4.64 11.49
C LEU A 169 -9.78 -3.52 11.59
N SER A 170 -9.36 -2.26 11.55
CA SER A 170 -10.29 -1.11 11.60
C SER A 170 -11.19 -1.10 10.36
N ASP A 171 -10.63 -1.44 9.19
CA ASP A 171 -11.39 -1.58 7.95
C ASP A 171 -12.30 -2.81 7.97
N ARG A 172 -11.84 -3.95 8.52
CA ARG A 172 -12.67 -5.14 8.75
C ARG A 172 -13.85 -4.85 9.67
N TYR A 173 -13.66 -4.07 10.74
CA TYR A 173 -14.76 -3.64 11.62
C TYR A 173 -15.80 -2.82 10.88
N ARG A 174 -15.39 -1.97 9.94
CA ARG A 174 -16.31 -1.22 9.08
C ARG A 174 -17.13 -2.18 8.21
N SER A 175 -16.45 -3.09 7.50
CA SER A 175 -17.09 -4.03 6.58
C SER A 175 -17.98 -5.07 7.28
N GLY A 176 -17.59 -5.53 8.49
CA GLY A 176 -18.35 -6.50 9.27
C GLY A 176 -19.59 -5.92 9.97
N LYS A 177 -19.60 -4.61 10.23
CA LYS A 177 -20.78 -3.92 10.80
C LYS A 177 -21.87 -3.67 9.74
N ASP A 178 -21.48 -3.60 8.47
CA ASP A 178 -22.36 -3.31 7.33
C ASP A 178 -22.88 -4.60 6.62
N GLY A 179 -22.53 -5.80 7.07
CA GLY A 179 -22.92 -7.04 6.39
C GLY A 179 -23.03 -8.28 7.28
N LYS A 180 -24.26 -8.65 7.66
CA LYS A 180 -24.57 -10.07 7.88
C LYS A 180 -24.51 -10.77 6.52
N SER A 181 -23.74 -11.85 6.43
CA SER A 181 -23.57 -12.76 5.29
C SER A 181 -22.81 -12.20 4.09
N HIS A 182 -21.56 -12.61 3.92
CA HIS A 182 -21.23 -13.55 2.85
C HIS A 182 -20.12 -14.49 3.31
N LYS A 183 -20.37 -15.79 3.08
CA LYS A 183 -19.45 -16.89 3.33
C LYS A 183 -18.10 -16.62 2.67
N ALA A 184 -17.07 -17.17 3.31
CA ALA A 184 -15.73 -17.34 2.78
C ALA A 184 -15.77 -17.80 1.32
N ASP A 185 -15.35 -16.88 0.45
CA ASP A 185 -14.57 -17.21 -0.72
C ASP A 185 -13.57 -16.07 -0.92
N SER A 186 -12.34 -16.49 -1.22
CA SER A 186 -11.17 -15.70 -1.61
C SER A 186 -11.52 -14.40 -2.35
N PRO A 187 -10.79 -13.28 -2.15
CA PRO A 187 -11.15 -11.97 -2.71
C PRO A 187 -11.10 -12.01 -4.25
N ARG A 188 -12.22 -12.38 -4.85
CA ARG A 188 -12.56 -12.01 -6.21
C ARG A 188 -12.91 -10.54 -6.15
N ILE A 189 -12.01 -9.74 -6.69
CA ILE A 189 -12.31 -8.43 -7.27
C ILE A 189 -13.39 -8.69 -8.34
N ARG A 190 -14.67 -8.75 -7.95
CA ARG A 190 -15.79 -8.89 -8.89
C ARG A 190 -17.02 -8.07 -8.56
N ASP A 191 -17.15 -7.49 -7.36
CA ASP A 191 -18.41 -6.82 -6.98
C ASP A 191 -18.27 -5.31 -6.71
N LEU A 192 -17.30 -4.64 -7.35
CA LEU A 192 -17.28 -3.18 -7.42
C LEU A 192 -17.21 -2.76 -8.88
N HIS A 193 -18.30 -2.12 -9.30
CA HIS A 193 -18.61 -1.64 -10.65
C HIS A 193 -19.08 -2.70 -11.63
N ASP A 194 -20.40 -2.90 -11.61
CA ASP A 194 -21.12 -3.13 -12.85
C ASP A 194 -20.98 -1.88 -13.73
N PRO A 195 -20.25 -1.93 -14.86
CA PRO A 195 -20.04 -0.77 -15.73
C PRO A 195 -21.28 -0.41 -16.57
N HIS A 196 -22.40 -1.15 -16.40
CA HIS A 196 -23.62 -0.91 -17.17
C HIS A 196 -24.65 0.02 -16.52
N ASN A 197 -24.38 0.60 -15.35
CA ASN A 197 -25.36 1.47 -14.67
C ASN A 197 -25.03 2.97 -14.60
N GLU A 198 -23.91 3.44 -15.15
CA GLU A 198 -23.47 4.85 -15.00
C GLU A 198 -24.00 5.92 -15.98
N PRO A 199 -24.77 5.67 -17.07
CA PRO A 199 -25.25 6.78 -17.89
C PRO A 199 -26.42 7.57 -17.27
N GLU A 200 -27.16 6.99 -16.30
CA GLU A 200 -28.38 7.62 -15.76
C GLU A 200 -28.09 8.69 -14.68
N ASP A 201 -27.05 8.52 -13.86
CA ASP A 201 -26.75 9.43 -12.75
C ASP A 201 -26.24 10.81 -13.22
N HIS A 202 -25.52 10.86 -14.35
CA HIS A 202 -25.01 12.13 -14.89
C HIS A 202 -26.11 12.97 -15.56
N GLN A 203 -27.06 12.34 -16.23
CA GLN A 203 -28.25 13.04 -16.75
C GLN A 203 -29.12 13.55 -15.60
N HIS A 204 -29.26 12.75 -14.53
CA HIS A 204 -30.00 13.16 -13.34
C HIS A 204 -29.33 14.38 -12.67
N GLN A 205 -28.01 14.35 -12.45
CA GLN A 205 -27.26 15.46 -11.85
C GLN A 205 -27.30 16.74 -12.70
N GLN A 206 -27.23 16.65 -14.03
CA GLN A 206 -27.41 17.82 -14.90
C GLN A 206 -28.83 18.38 -14.85
N ALA A 207 -29.84 17.51 -14.81
CA ALA A 207 -31.23 17.93 -14.67
C ALA A 207 -31.48 18.63 -13.33
N THR A 208 -30.90 18.14 -12.23
CA THR A 208 -30.99 18.77 -10.90
C THR A 208 -30.37 20.17 -10.88
N LEU A 209 -29.22 20.38 -11.54
CA LEU A 209 -28.61 21.72 -11.64
C LEU A 209 -29.49 22.71 -12.42
N GLY A 210 -30.16 22.24 -13.48
CA GLY A 210 -31.11 23.05 -14.24
C GLY A 210 -32.34 23.47 -13.41
N LEU A 211 -32.86 22.56 -12.57
CA LEU A 211 -33.99 22.83 -11.67
C LEU A 211 -33.62 23.85 -10.59
N ILE A 212 -32.43 23.74 -9.99
CA ILE A 212 -31.94 24.68 -8.95
C ILE A 212 -31.81 26.11 -9.53
N ARG A 213 -31.32 26.26 -10.76
CA ARG A 213 -31.25 27.58 -11.42
C ARG A 213 -32.63 28.17 -11.65
N ALA A 214 -33.58 27.38 -12.15
CA ALA A 214 -34.95 27.82 -12.39
C ALA A 214 -35.66 28.24 -11.10
N GLU A 215 -35.40 27.55 -9.99
CA GLU A 215 -35.94 27.90 -8.67
C GLU A 215 -35.34 29.20 -8.13
N ILE A 216 -34.03 29.41 -8.26
CA ILE A 216 -33.37 30.67 -7.87
C ILE A 216 -33.87 31.85 -8.72
N GLU A 217 -34.06 31.66 -10.03
CA GLU A 217 -34.66 32.67 -10.92
C GLU A 217 -36.10 33.04 -10.50
N SER A 218 -36.86 32.09 -9.96
CA SER A 218 -38.24 32.33 -9.50
C SER A 218 -38.33 33.13 -8.18
N LEU A 219 -37.28 33.05 -7.35
CA LEU A 219 -37.23 33.66 -6.01
C LEU A 219 -36.65 35.09 -6.03
N LEU A 220 -36.02 35.51 -7.14
CA LEU A 220 -35.38 36.82 -7.24
C LEU A 220 -36.33 37.89 -7.83
N PRO A 221 -36.40 39.10 -7.23
CA PRO A 221 -37.19 40.20 -7.78
C PRO A 221 -36.60 40.67 -9.12
N LYS A 222 -37.45 40.77 -10.14
CA LYS A 222 -37.08 40.96 -11.56
C LYS A 222 -36.47 42.33 -11.87
N ASP A 223 -36.64 43.32 -11.00
CA ASP A 223 -36.29 44.73 -11.25
C ASP A 223 -35.16 45.29 -10.36
N ASN A 224 -34.33 44.42 -9.76
CA ASN A 224 -33.24 44.83 -8.87
C ASN A 224 -31.87 44.52 -9.49
N GLU A 225 -30.99 45.51 -9.65
CA GLU A 225 -29.61 45.34 -10.13
C GLU A 225 -28.83 44.29 -9.32
N LYS A 226 -29.12 44.15 -8.02
CA LYS A 226 -28.50 43.13 -7.17
C LYS A 226 -28.92 41.70 -7.57
N SER A 227 -30.15 41.50 -8.04
CA SER A 227 -30.63 40.21 -8.56
C SER A 227 -29.84 39.77 -9.79
N HIS A 228 -29.46 40.73 -10.65
CA HIS A 228 -28.67 40.45 -11.85
C HIS A 228 -27.23 40.00 -11.51
N GLY A 229 -26.62 40.58 -10.47
CA GLY A 229 -25.32 40.14 -9.96
C GLY A 229 -25.35 38.73 -9.36
N ILE A 230 -26.44 38.38 -8.67
CA ILE A 230 -26.65 37.04 -8.12
C ILE A 230 -26.80 36.02 -9.26
N LEU A 231 -27.60 36.31 -10.28
CA LEU A 231 -27.78 35.42 -11.43
C LEU A 231 -26.48 35.15 -12.20
N LYS A 232 -25.65 36.18 -12.43
CA LYS A 232 -24.31 35.99 -13.02
C LYS A 232 -23.41 35.08 -12.17
N SER A 233 -23.51 35.19 -10.85
CA SER A 233 -22.75 34.34 -9.93
C SER A 233 -23.26 32.89 -9.98
N VAL A 234 -24.57 32.70 -10.09
CA VAL A 234 -25.20 31.38 -10.26
C VAL A 234 -24.79 30.74 -11.59
N ASP A 235 -24.76 31.48 -12.70
CA ASP A 235 -24.32 30.98 -14.01
C ASP A 235 -22.83 30.57 -13.98
N LEU A 236 -21.99 31.32 -13.27
CA LEU A 236 -20.58 30.98 -13.09
C LEU A 236 -20.41 29.69 -12.27
N ILE A 237 -21.15 29.57 -11.16
CA ILE A 237 -21.16 28.36 -10.33
C ILE A 237 -21.66 27.16 -11.13
N GLN A 238 -22.71 27.32 -11.92
CA GLN A 238 -23.23 26.25 -12.77
C GLN A 238 -22.22 25.79 -13.81
N THR A 239 -21.53 26.73 -14.46
CA THR A 239 -20.48 26.41 -15.44
C THR A 239 -19.33 25.64 -14.77
N PHE A 240 -18.90 26.09 -13.60
CA PHE A 240 -17.86 25.42 -12.81
C PHE A 240 -18.28 23.99 -12.40
N LEU A 241 -19.53 23.80 -11.94
CA LEU A 241 -20.06 22.48 -11.60
C LEU A 241 -20.14 21.55 -12.82
N GLN A 242 -20.52 22.08 -14.00
CA GLN A 242 -20.51 21.31 -15.24
C GLN A 242 -19.10 20.88 -15.65
N GLU A 243 -18.09 21.75 -15.49
CA GLU A 243 -16.69 21.39 -15.74
C GLU A 243 -16.20 20.32 -14.76
N LEU A 244 -16.52 20.44 -13.48
CA LEU A 244 -16.19 19.41 -12.48
C LEU A 244 -16.81 18.06 -12.81
N LEU A 245 -18.08 18.04 -13.25
CA LEU A 245 -18.74 16.81 -13.70
C LEU A 245 -18.01 16.18 -14.89
N LYS A 246 -17.63 16.99 -15.90
CA LYS A 246 -16.85 16.48 -17.05
C LYS A 246 -15.51 15.89 -16.64
N ILE A 247 -14.81 16.56 -15.70
CA ILE A 247 -13.53 16.06 -15.16
C ILE A 247 -13.75 14.74 -14.43
N GLN A 248 -14.80 14.63 -13.61
CA GLN A 248 -15.14 13.40 -12.90
C GLN A 248 -15.42 12.25 -13.85
N THR A 249 -16.25 12.46 -14.89
CA THR A 249 -16.54 11.43 -15.89
C THR A 249 -15.29 10.99 -16.63
N LYS A 250 -14.43 11.95 -17.03
CA LYS A 250 -13.16 11.62 -17.69
C LYS A 250 -12.25 10.78 -16.78
N LEU A 251 -12.16 11.14 -15.50
CA LEU A 251 -11.38 10.40 -14.51
C LEU A 251 -11.92 8.99 -14.28
N ASN A 252 -13.24 8.83 -14.22
CA ASN A 252 -13.87 7.51 -14.13
C ASN A 252 -13.57 6.64 -15.37
N MET A 253 -13.66 7.21 -16.57
CA MET A 253 -13.31 6.51 -17.82
C MET A 253 -11.83 6.10 -17.86
N GLU A 254 -10.92 6.99 -17.46
CA GLU A 254 -9.49 6.69 -17.39
C GLU A 254 -9.21 5.58 -16.37
N ASN A 255 -9.86 5.62 -15.20
CA ASN A 255 -9.74 4.57 -14.20
C ASN A 255 -10.25 3.22 -14.72
N ALA A 256 -11.38 3.19 -15.44
CA ALA A 256 -11.91 1.98 -16.06
C ALA A 256 -10.92 1.41 -17.09
N ALA A 257 -10.35 2.26 -17.96
CA ALA A 257 -9.37 1.84 -18.95
C ALA A 257 -8.07 1.30 -18.30
N ILE A 258 -7.62 1.92 -17.19
CA ILE A 258 -6.49 1.43 -16.41
C ILE A 258 -6.81 0.07 -15.79
N LEU A 259 -8.00 -0.11 -15.23
CA LEU A 259 -8.43 -1.38 -14.65
C LEU A 259 -8.41 -2.49 -15.71
N ASP A 260 -8.98 -2.26 -16.89
CA ASP A 260 -8.99 -3.22 -17.99
C ASP A 260 -7.56 -3.61 -18.43
N GLU A 261 -6.66 -2.64 -18.60
CA GLU A 261 -5.28 -2.93 -18.99
C GLU A 261 -4.52 -3.67 -17.88
N THR A 262 -4.76 -3.33 -16.61
CA THR A 262 -4.17 -4.08 -15.48
C THR A 262 -4.66 -5.51 -15.44
N GLU A 263 -5.95 -5.77 -15.70
CA GLU A 263 -6.48 -7.13 -15.77
C GLU A 263 -5.85 -7.92 -16.92
N ARG A 264 -5.69 -7.28 -18.09
CA ARG A 264 -5.03 -7.88 -19.25
C ARG A 264 -3.57 -8.24 -18.94
N LEU A 265 -2.85 -7.35 -18.27
CA LEU A 265 -1.46 -7.57 -17.87
C LEU A 265 -1.33 -8.71 -16.86
N VAL A 266 -2.22 -8.76 -15.86
CA VAL A 266 -2.26 -9.84 -14.87
C VAL A 266 -2.52 -11.19 -15.54
N LYS A 267 -3.50 -11.28 -16.47
CA LYS A 267 -3.78 -12.50 -17.23
C LYS A 267 -2.57 -12.94 -18.05
N SER A 268 -1.90 -12.01 -18.72
CA SER A 268 -0.68 -12.29 -19.49
C SER A 268 0.46 -12.82 -18.62
N GLN A 269 0.70 -12.18 -17.46
CA GLN A 269 1.73 -12.60 -16.52
C GLN A 269 1.43 -13.97 -15.91
N GLN A 270 0.18 -14.26 -15.57
CA GLN A 270 -0.24 -15.57 -15.08
C GLN A 270 0.00 -16.67 -16.13
N ALA A 271 -0.32 -16.41 -17.39
CA ALA A 271 -0.06 -17.34 -18.48
C ALA A 271 1.46 -17.59 -18.67
N TYR A 272 2.28 -16.55 -18.54
CA TYR A 272 3.74 -16.70 -18.60
C TYR A 272 4.28 -17.54 -17.43
N VAL A 273 3.86 -17.25 -16.19
CA VAL A 273 4.26 -18.01 -15.01
C VAL A 273 3.87 -19.49 -15.14
N LYS A 274 2.68 -19.77 -15.67
CA LYS A 274 2.24 -21.15 -15.95
C LYS A 274 3.19 -21.86 -16.91
N LYS A 275 3.57 -21.22 -18.02
CA LYS A 275 4.54 -21.79 -18.98
C LYS A 275 5.90 -22.06 -18.36
N VAL A 276 6.42 -21.14 -17.54
CA VAL A 276 7.71 -21.33 -16.85
C VAL A 276 7.64 -22.50 -15.88
N ARG A 277 6.52 -22.66 -15.15
CA ARG A 277 6.31 -23.80 -14.26
C ARG A 277 6.28 -25.12 -15.02
N GLU A 278 5.50 -25.21 -16.10
CA GLU A 278 5.43 -26.40 -16.96
C GLU A 278 6.81 -26.75 -17.54
N PHE A 279 7.59 -25.75 -17.95
CA PHE A 279 8.96 -25.94 -18.41
C PHE A 279 9.87 -26.50 -17.31
N SER A 280 9.80 -25.97 -16.09
CA SER A 280 10.58 -26.46 -14.94
C SER A 280 10.23 -27.91 -14.61
N GLU A 281 8.94 -28.24 -14.54
CA GLU A 281 8.48 -29.61 -14.25
C GLU A 281 8.95 -30.60 -15.32
N ASN A 282 8.94 -30.19 -16.59
CA ASN A 282 9.45 -31.02 -17.68
C ASN A 282 10.97 -31.20 -17.59
N TYR A 283 11.70 -30.13 -17.25
CA TYR A 283 13.15 -30.18 -17.06
C TYR A 283 13.53 -31.11 -15.91
N ASP A 284 12.84 -31.04 -14.77
CA ASP A 284 13.06 -31.93 -13.62
C ASP A 284 12.79 -33.40 -13.97
N LYS A 285 11.72 -33.68 -14.74
CA LYS A 285 11.44 -35.03 -15.26
C LYS A 285 12.55 -35.52 -16.20
N SER A 286 13.03 -34.68 -17.10
CA SER A 286 14.14 -35.02 -18.00
C SER A 286 15.43 -35.29 -17.24
N LEU A 287 15.74 -34.48 -16.21
CA LEU A 287 16.90 -34.69 -15.35
C LEU A 287 16.79 -35.99 -14.55
N ALA A 288 15.62 -36.30 -13.98
CA ALA A 288 15.39 -37.55 -13.27
C ALA A 288 15.56 -38.76 -14.20
N GLY A 289 15.01 -38.68 -15.43
CA GLY A 289 15.19 -39.71 -16.45
C GLY A 289 16.65 -39.92 -16.84
N LEU A 290 17.39 -38.83 -17.08
CA LEU A 290 18.82 -38.91 -17.39
C LEU A 290 19.62 -39.49 -16.22
N ARG A 291 19.34 -39.06 -14.99
CA ARG A 291 19.99 -39.59 -13.78
C ARG A 291 19.78 -41.09 -13.68
N ASN A 292 18.54 -41.57 -13.82
CA ASN A 292 18.25 -42.99 -13.75
C ASN A 292 18.95 -43.78 -14.87
N SER A 293 18.99 -43.25 -16.09
CA SER A 293 19.71 -43.87 -17.21
C SER A 293 21.22 -43.96 -16.94
N VAL A 294 21.85 -42.88 -16.45
CA VAL A 294 23.29 -42.89 -16.13
C VAL A 294 23.60 -43.89 -15.02
N VAL A 295 22.81 -43.91 -13.94
CA VAL A 295 23.03 -44.86 -12.85
C VAL A 295 22.82 -46.29 -13.33
N SER A 296 21.79 -46.56 -14.14
CA SER A 296 21.54 -47.88 -14.72
C SER A 296 22.74 -48.35 -15.58
N ASN A 297 23.25 -47.51 -16.48
CA ASN A 297 24.42 -47.83 -17.31
C ASN A 297 25.67 -48.11 -16.47
N VAL A 298 25.90 -47.35 -15.40
CA VAL A 298 27.05 -47.58 -14.49
C VAL A 298 26.90 -48.90 -13.75
N VAL A 299 25.70 -49.21 -13.24
CA VAL A 299 25.43 -50.48 -12.55
C VAL A 299 25.61 -51.66 -13.50
N GLU A 300 25.15 -51.54 -14.74
CA GLU A 300 25.31 -52.57 -15.77
C GLU A 300 26.79 -52.82 -16.10
N TYR A 301 27.58 -51.76 -16.30
CA TYR A 301 29.03 -51.88 -16.50
C TYR A 301 29.74 -52.53 -15.30
N LEU A 302 29.35 -52.18 -14.06
CA LEU A 302 29.91 -52.80 -12.85
C LEU A 302 29.55 -54.28 -12.74
N ILE A 303 28.36 -54.68 -13.17
CA ILE A 303 27.97 -56.09 -13.22
C ILE A 303 28.84 -56.85 -14.24
N GLU A 304 29.04 -56.29 -15.43
CA GLU A 304 29.90 -56.89 -16.48
C GLU A 304 31.35 -57.04 -16.03
N MET A 305 31.90 -56.04 -15.32
CA MET A 305 33.26 -56.09 -14.80
C MET A 305 33.46 -57.12 -13.68
N ASN A 306 32.39 -57.50 -12.98
CA ASN A 306 32.45 -58.31 -11.76
C ASN A 306 32.17 -59.81 -12.02
N ASP A 307 32.32 -60.27 -13.26
CA ASP A 307 32.11 -61.66 -13.72
C ASP A 307 33.22 -62.66 -13.26
N THR A 308 34.04 -62.30 -12.27
CA THR A 308 35.07 -63.21 -11.70
C THR A 308 34.52 -63.95 -10.47
N GLU A 309 34.83 -65.25 -10.34
CA GLU A 309 34.26 -66.23 -9.38
C GLU A 309 34.29 -65.87 -7.87
N HIS A 310 34.81 -64.71 -7.45
CA HIS A 310 35.02 -64.37 -6.04
C HIS A 310 34.13 -63.25 -5.49
N THR A 311 33.11 -62.80 -6.23
CA THR A 311 32.29 -61.63 -5.83
C THR A 311 30.78 -61.82 -6.05
N GLU A 312 30.26 -63.04 -5.86
CA GLU A 312 28.83 -63.36 -6.04
C GLU A 312 27.89 -62.48 -5.17
N ALA A 313 28.31 -62.18 -3.93
CA ALA A 313 27.55 -61.30 -3.03
C ALA A 313 27.44 -59.87 -3.59
N VAL A 314 28.52 -59.34 -4.17
CA VAL A 314 28.55 -57.99 -4.77
C VAL A 314 27.67 -57.96 -6.02
N ARG A 315 27.70 -59.01 -6.85
CA ARG A 315 26.83 -59.14 -8.03
C ARG A 315 25.35 -59.12 -7.64
N LYS A 316 24.96 -59.84 -6.58
CA LYS A 316 23.57 -59.87 -6.09
C LYS A 316 23.11 -58.48 -5.59
N THR A 317 23.97 -57.74 -4.91
CA THR A 317 23.67 -56.36 -4.49
C THR A 317 23.52 -55.41 -5.68
N LEU A 318 24.37 -55.54 -6.71
CA LEU A 318 24.28 -54.72 -7.92
C LEU A 318 23.02 -55.01 -8.74
N LEU A 319 22.61 -56.29 -8.85
CA LEU A 319 21.35 -56.67 -9.51
C LEU A 319 20.13 -56.11 -8.77
N SER A 320 20.10 -56.19 -7.43
CA SER A 320 19.03 -55.58 -6.63
C SER A 320 18.99 -54.06 -6.76
N LEU A 321 20.15 -53.41 -6.93
CA LEU A 321 20.21 -51.97 -7.19
C LEU A 321 19.67 -51.63 -8.58
N LYS A 322 19.97 -52.44 -9.61
CA LYS A 322 19.42 -52.29 -10.98
C LYS A 322 17.89 -52.37 -10.95
N GLU A 323 17.33 -53.38 -10.29
CA GLU A 323 15.87 -53.55 -10.13
C GLU A 323 15.20 -52.39 -9.36
N SER A 324 15.93 -51.69 -8.49
CA SER A 324 15.40 -50.54 -7.74
C SER A 324 15.43 -49.21 -8.50
N ILE A 325 16.15 -49.13 -9.63
CA ILE A 325 16.29 -47.92 -10.45
C ILE A 325 15.24 -47.90 -11.59
N GLU A 326 14.80 -49.07 -12.03
CA GLU A 326 13.72 -49.29 -13.01
C GLU A 326 12.33 -49.07 -12.38
#